data_AF-A0A6I4MU10-F1
#
_entry.id   AF-A0A6I4MU10-F1
#
_cell.length_a   1.000
_cell.length_b   1.000
_cell.length_c   1.000
_cell.angle_alpha   90.00
_cell.angle_beta   90.00
_cell.angle_gamma   90.00
#
_symmetry.space_group_name_H-M   'P 1'
#
loop_
_entity.id
_entity.type
_entity.pdbx_description
1 polymer ?
#
loop_
_entity_poly.entity_id
_entity_poly.type
_entity_poly.pdbx_seq_one_letter_code
_entity_poly.pdbx_strand_id
1 'polypeptide(L)'
;MHPVPDRPARPTWASPVLPGPTHDPTAARIHGVIDALTSRSIVCYTDKGHVGAGDGIGMPYKRRKCRPLGKCEKLFNRSHAQVSTPGEQGAATLKS
;
A
#
# COMPACT_ATOMS: atom_id res chain seq x y z
N MET A 1 14.56 14.34 22.40
CA MET A 1 13.30 13.66 22.01
C MET A 1 13.67 12.22 21.72
N HIS A 2 13.39 11.28 22.62
CA HIS A 2 13.65 9.86 22.36
C HIS A 2 12.57 9.35 21.39
N PRO A 3 12.93 8.72 20.26
CA PRO A 3 11.93 8.08 19.41
C PRO A 3 11.33 6.91 20.20
N VAL A 4 10.04 7.00 20.50
CA VAL A 4 9.26 5.82 20.90
C VAL A 4 9.34 4.86 19.71
N PRO A 5 9.76 3.60 19.89
CA PRO A 5 9.71 2.64 18.79
C PRO A 5 8.26 2.48 18.36
N ASP A 6 7.99 2.81 17.10
CA ASP A 6 6.67 2.62 16.51
C ASP A 6 6.35 1.13 16.56
N ARG A 7 5.25 0.75 17.23
CA ARG A 7 4.83 -0.65 17.24
C ARG A 7 4.26 -0.97 15.85
N PRO A 8 4.63 -2.11 15.23
CA PRO A 8 4.03 -2.53 13.97
C PRO A 8 2.51 -2.45 14.04
N ALA A 9 1.88 -1.91 13.00
CA ALA A 9 0.44 -1.80 12.96
C ALA A 9 -0.19 -3.20 12.99
N ARG A 10 -1.33 -3.34 13.68
CA ARG A 10 -2.10 -4.58 13.62
C ARG A 10 -3.02 -4.53 12.40
N PRO A 11 -3.00 -5.56 11.53
CA PRO A 11 -3.89 -5.61 10.40
C PRO A 11 -5.34 -5.68 10.90
N THR A 12 -6.20 -4.83 10.35
CA THR A 12 -7.63 -4.78 10.68
C THR A 12 -8.46 -5.76 9.85
N TRP A 13 -7.87 -6.34 8.81
CA TRP A 13 -8.53 -7.26 7.89
C TRP A 13 -7.53 -8.23 7.25
N ALA A 14 -7.98 -9.46 6.98
CA ALA A 14 -7.28 -10.48 6.20
C ALA A 14 -8.32 -11.34 5.45
N SER A 15 -7.98 -11.87 4.27
CA SER A 15 -8.83 -12.77 3.48
C SER A 15 -8.27 -14.18 3.38
N PRO A 16 -9.12 -15.19 3.08
CA PRO A 16 -8.65 -16.50 2.63
C PRO A 16 -7.78 -16.38 1.38
N VAL A 17 -6.78 -17.26 1.27
CA VAL A 17 -5.90 -17.33 0.09
C VAL A 17 -6.70 -17.82 -1.13
N LEU A 18 -6.50 -17.18 -2.28
CA LEU A 18 -7.07 -17.61 -3.56
C LEU A 18 -6.24 -18.75 -4.18
N PRO A 19 -6.87 -19.70 -4.89
CA PRO A 19 -6.15 -20.82 -5.51
C PRO A 19 -5.18 -20.34 -6.60
N GLY A 20 -4.01 -20.99 -6.66
CA GLY A 20 -2.97 -20.70 -7.65
C GLY A 20 -2.22 -19.38 -7.43
N PRO A 21 -1.28 -19.01 -8.31
CA PRO A 21 -0.52 -17.76 -8.24
C PRO A 21 -1.39 -16.57 -8.67
N THR A 22 -2.38 -16.21 -7.84
CA THR A 22 -3.21 -15.02 -8.09
C THR A 22 -2.46 -13.78 -7.62
N HIS A 23 -2.23 -12.83 -8.53
CA HIS A 23 -1.62 -11.56 -8.18
C HIS A 23 -2.49 -10.73 -7.22
N ASP A 24 -1.86 -10.05 -6.26
CA ASP A 24 -2.54 -9.24 -5.23
C ASP A 24 -3.61 -8.28 -5.77
N PRO A 25 -3.41 -7.54 -6.88
CA PRO A 25 -4.43 -6.63 -7.38
C PRO A 25 -5.68 -7.36 -7.88
N THR A 26 -5.51 -8.58 -8.40
CA THR A 26 -6.62 -9.44 -8.80
C THR A 26 -7.33 -9.98 -7.57
N ALA A 27 -6.59 -10.40 -6.55
CA ALA A 27 -7.17 -10.85 -5.28
C ALA A 27 -7.96 -9.72 -4.58
N ALA A 28 -7.41 -8.51 -4.53
CA ALA A 28 -8.07 -7.34 -3.94
C ALA A 28 -9.37 -6.98 -4.66
N ARG A 29 -9.44 -7.15 -5.98
CA ARG A 29 -10.68 -6.99 -6.77
C ARG A 29 -11.68 -8.09 -6.48
N ILE A 30 -11.26 -9.35 -6.46
CA ILE A 30 -12.11 -10.51 -6.14
C ILE A 30 -12.74 -10.36 -4.75
N HIS A 31 -11.98 -9.84 -3.78
CA HIS A 31 -12.47 -9.59 -2.43
C HIS A 31 -13.21 -8.25 -2.25
N GLY A 32 -13.40 -7.46 -3.32
CA GLY A 32 -14.13 -6.18 -3.28
C GLY A 32 -13.45 -5.07 -2.47
N VAL A 33 -12.16 -5.23 -2.13
CA VAL A 33 -11.41 -4.28 -1.30
C VAL A 33 -11.26 -2.95 -2.02
N ILE A 34 -10.96 -3.00 -3.32
CA ILE A 34 -10.80 -1.80 -4.15
C ILE A 34 -12.11 -1.01 -4.21
N ASP A 35 -13.24 -1.66 -4.49
CA ASP A 35 -14.54 -0.99 -4.58
C ASP A 35 -14.97 -0.40 -3.23
N ALA A 36 -14.69 -1.10 -2.13
CA ALA A 36 -14.98 -0.63 -0.77
C ALA A 36 -14.15 0.59 -0.34
N LEU A 37 -12.92 0.72 -0.85
CA LEU A 37 -12.05 1.89 -0.60
C LEU A 37 -12.45 3.08 -1.48
N THR A 38 -12.67 2.83 -2.77
CA THR A 38 -13.11 3.84 -3.75
C THR A 38 -14.45 4.47 -3.35
N SER A 39 -15.44 3.65 -2.99
CA SER A 39 -16.77 4.13 -2.57
C SER A 39 -16.74 4.99 -1.29
N ARG A 40 -15.72 4.82 -0.44
CA ARG A 40 -15.54 5.64 0.77
C ARG A 40 -14.57 6.81 0.57
N SER A 41 -14.05 7.01 -0.64
CA SER A 41 -13.00 8.01 -0.95
C SER A 41 -11.82 7.93 0.03
N ILE A 42 -11.52 6.73 0.54
CA ILE A 42 -10.40 6.53 1.45
C ILE A 42 -9.15 6.54 0.60
N VAL A 43 -8.31 7.56 0.79
CA VAL A 43 -6.97 7.60 0.20
C VAL A 43 -6.15 6.47 0.81
N CYS A 44 -6.10 5.34 0.11
CA CYS A 44 -5.31 4.19 0.51
C CYS A 44 -3.90 4.34 -0.05
N TYR A 45 -2.89 4.27 0.82
CA TYR A 45 -1.49 4.17 0.43
C TYR A 45 -1.16 2.70 0.23
N THR A 46 -0.90 2.30 -1.01
CA THR A 46 -0.66 0.90 -1.38
C THR A 46 0.75 0.72 -1.90
N ASP A 47 1.29 -0.50 -1.74
CA ASP A 47 2.56 -0.84 -2.35
C ASP A 47 2.48 -0.79 -3.90
N LYS A 48 3.64 -0.62 -4.53
CA LYS A 48 3.83 -0.57 -5.98
C LYS A 48 3.21 -1.75 -6.74
N GLY A 49 2.95 -2.89 -6.11
CA GLY A 49 2.24 -4.01 -6.73
C GLY A 49 0.83 -3.68 -7.22
N HIS A 50 0.18 -2.65 -6.69
CA HIS A 50 -1.22 -2.31 -6.97
C HIS A 50 -1.42 -1.24 -8.04
N VAL A 51 -0.42 -0.98 -8.90
CA VAL A 51 -0.51 0.10 -9.91
C VAL A 51 -1.69 -0.11 -10.84
N GLY A 52 -2.57 0.90 -10.92
CA GLY A 52 -3.79 0.86 -11.73
C GLY A 52 -4.95 0.11 -11.07
N ALA A 53 -4.97 -0.01 -9.73
CA ALA A 53 -6.03 -0.68 -8.99
C ALA A 53 -7.38 0.09 -9.02
N GLY A 54 -7.37 1.43 -8.96
CA GLY A 54 -8.60 2.25 -9.03
C GLY A 54 -8.36 3.73 -8.68
N ASP A 55 -9.37 4.57 -8.93
CA ASP A 55 -9.35 5.99 -8.56
C ASP A 55 -9.40 6.17 -7.03
N GLY A 56 -8.65 7.14 -6.49
CA GLY A 56 -8.59 7.41 -5.05
C GLY A 56 -7.50 6.66 -4.27
N ILE A 57 -6.69 5.83 -4.93
CA ILE A 57 -5.55 5.14 -4.30
C ILE A 57 -4.27 5.98 -4.49
N GLY A 58 -3.68 6.43 -3.39
CA GLY A 58 -2.46 7.24 -3.38
C GLY A 58 -1.22 6.37 -3.61
N MET A 59 -0.74 6.29 -4.85
CA MET A 59 0.35 5.39 -5.21
C MET A 59 1.71 6.11 -5.27
N PRO A 60 2.81 5.47 -4.82
CA PRO A 60 4.12 6.09 -4.89
C PRO A 60 4.55 6.26 -6.37
N TYR A 61 5.16 7.39 -6.69
CA TYR A 61 5.65 7.68 -8.02
C TYR A 61 6.83 6.75 -8.38
N LYS A 62 6.70 6.03 -9.50
CA LYS A 62 7.75 5.14 -10.02
C LYS A 62 8.73 5.93 -10.91
N ARG A 63 10.03 5.76 -10.66
CA ARG A 63 11.08 6.28 -11.56
C ARG A 63 10.99 5.56 -12.91
N ARG A 64 10.95 6.32 -14.01
CA ARG A 64 11.00 5.76 -15.38
C ARG A 64 12.42 5.89 -15.95
N LYS A 65 12.74 5.05 -16.95
CA LYS A 65 14.02 5.14 -17.68
C LYS A 65 14.17 6.55 -18.25
N CYS A 66 15.31 7.19 -18.02
CA CYS A 66 15.62 8.57 -18.43
C CYS A 66 14.71 9.67 -17.86
N ARG A 67 13.86 9.37 -16.86
CA ARG A 67 13.04 10.39 -16.16
C ARG A 67 13.22 10.27 -14.64
N PRO A 68 14.12 11.06 -14.04
CA PRO A 68 14.26 11.10 -12.59
C PRO A 68 12.99 11.67 -11.94
N LEU A 69 12.75 11.30 -10.68
CA LEU A 69 11.64 11.85 -9.91
C LEU A 69 11.91 13.32 -9.55
N GLY A 70 10.89 14.16 -9.71
CA GLY A 70 10.87 15.55 -9.28
C GLY A 70 10.88 15.68 -7.75
N LYS A 71 11.05 16.91 -7.25
CA LYS A 71 11.12 17.19 -5.80
C LYS A 71 9.80 16.83 -5.09
N CYS A 72 8.67 17.18 -5.67
CA CYS A 72 7.35 16.89 -5.10
C CYS A 72 7.05 15.38 -5.10
N GLU A 73 7.37 14.68 -6.20
CA GLU A 73 7.21 13.21 -6.29
C GLU A 73 8.07 12.48 -5.23
N LYS A 74 9.30 12.95 -5.00
CA LYS A 74 10.17 12.43 -3.93
C LYS A 74 9.61 12.71 -2.54
N LEU A 75 9.06 13.90 -2.30
CA LEU A 75 8.44 14.24 -1.02
C LEU A 75 7.21 13.37 -0.76
N PHE A 76 6.35 13.22 -1.75
CA PHE A 76 5.20 12.34 -1.70
C PHE A 76 5.62 10.90 -1.36
N ASN A 77 6.64 10.35 -2.06
CA ASN A 77 7.12 9.00 -1.78
C ASN A 77 7.70 8.85 -0.36
N ARG A 78 8.34 9.88 0.21
CA ARG A 78 8.82 9.84 1.60
C ARG A 78 7.67 9.84 2.59
N SER A 79 6.70 10.73 2.42
CA SER A 79 5.50 10.76 3.26
C SER A 79 4.71 9.46 3.16
N HIS A 80 4.57 8.92 1.94
CA HIS A 80 3.98 7.61 1.71
C HIS A 80 4.71 6.51 2.49
N ALA A 81 6.04 6.44 2.39
CA ALA A 81 6.83 5.42 3.09
C ALA A 81 6.69 5.52 4.61
N GLN A 82 6.65 6.74 5.17
CA GLN A 82 6.43 6.93 6.60
C GLN A 82 5.08 6.39 7.06
N VAL A 83 4.04 6.55 6.24
CA VAL A 83 2.69 6.04 6.55
C VAL A 83 2.60 4.52 6.31
N SER A 84 3.28 3.97 5.29
CA SER A 84 3.21 2.54 4.96
C SER A 84 4.09 1.64 5.83
N THR A 85 5.21 2.16 6.37
CA THR A 85 6.19 1.36 7.14
C THR A 85 5.56 0.56 8.29
N PRO A 86 4.72 1.14 9.18
CA PRO A 86 4.11 0.38 10.27
C PRO A 86 3.16 -0.73 9.77
N GLY A 87 2.46 -0.49 8.66
CA GLY A 87 1.58 -1.46 8.01
C GLY A 87 2.34 -2.63 7.40
N GLU A 88 3.44 -2.34 6.70
CA GLU A 88 4.34 -3.35 6.12
C GLU A 88 4.98 -4.22 7.21
N GLN A 89 5.42 -3.63 8.32
CA GLN A 89 5.96 -4.35 9.47
C GLN A 89 4.91 -5.25 10.13
N GLY A 90 3.68 -4.77 10.24
CA GLY A 90 2.54 -5.54 10.74
C GLY A 90 2.25 -6.78 9.89
N ALA A 91 2.19 -6.59 8.58
CA ALA A 91 2.00 -7.68 7.62
C ALA A 91 3.18 -8.67 7.59
N ALA A 92 4.42 -8.18 7.78
CA ALA A 92 5.59 -9.05 7.90
C ALA A 92 5.49 -9.95 9.14
N THR A 93 5.00 -9.41 10.27
CA THR A 93 4.83 -10.16 11.52
C THR A 93 3.78 -11.29 11.41
N LEU A 94 2.78 -11.15 10.53
CA LEU A 94 1.82 -12.22 10.25
C LEU A 94 2.42 -13.42 9.50
N LYS A 95 3.53 -13.21 8.80
CA LYS A 95 4.21 -14.26 8.02
C LYS A 95 5.30 -14.98 8.82
N SER A 96 5.56 -14.52 10.04
CA SER A 96 6.61 -15.00 10.95
C SER A 96 6.14 -16.16 11.82
#